data_AF-A0A845RTA4-F1
#
_entry.id   AF-A0A845RTA4-F1
#
_cell.length_a   1.000
_cell.length_b   1.000
_cell.length_c   1.000
_cell.angle_alpha   90.00
_cell.angle_beta   90.00
_cell.angle_gamma   90.00
#
_symmetry.space_group_name_H-M   'P 1'
#
loop_
_entity.id
_entity.type
_entity.pdbx_description
1 polymer ?
#
loop_
_entity_poly.entity_id
_entity_poly.type
_entity_poly.pdbx_seq_one_letter_code
_entity_poly.pdbx_strand_id
1 'polypeptide(L)'
;MHQFQLGQYKGLNIRPEPMFSEADLDTAVTEAISNMSYRWAKKNKPISIGDEIIVSVNAHYERQIVPELCMADFKYTLGDPKLQEQFKNALGKKEGECFEMDIMISQNNPIER
;
A
#
# COMPACT_ATOMS: atom_id res chain seq x y z
N MET A 1 -64.15 -18.75 -11.27
CA MET A 1 -63.05 -19.66 -10.89
C MET A 1 -61.82 -19.28 -11.70
N HIS A 2 -60.74 -18.82 -11.07
CA HIS A 2 -59.52 -18.41 -11.79
C HIS A 2 -58.50 -19.55 -11.72
N GLN A 3 -58.16 -20.11 -12.88
CA GLN A 3 -57.21 -21.22 -12.99
C GLN A 3 -55.84 -20.65 -13.36
N PHE A 4 -54.91 -20.70 -12.41
CA PHE A 4 -53.53 -20.22 -12.62
C PHE A 4 -52.75 -21.25 -13.47
N GLN A 5 -52.27 -20.83 -14.64
CA GLN A 5 -51.35 -21.62 -15.46
C GLN A 5 -49.90 -21.30 -15.04
N LEU A 6 -49.26 -22.23 -14.32
CA LEU A 6 -47.83 -22.16 -14.03
C LEU A 6 -47.05 -22.41 -15.34
N GLY A 7 -46.29 -21.39 -15.79
CA GLY A 7 -45.49 -21.41 -17.01
C GLY A 7 -44.20 -22.26 -16.92
N GLN A 8 -43.16 -21.87 -17.69
CA GLN A 8 -41.92 -22.63 -17.95
C GLN A 8 -41.10 -23.07 -16.72
N TYR A 9 -41.47 -22.62 -15.52
CA TYR A 9 -40.80 -22.96 -14.25
C TYR A 9 -41.41 -24.19 -13.56
N LYS A 10 -42.46 -24.79 -14.13
CA LYS A 10 -43.08 -26.01 -13.59
C LYS A 10 -42.13 -27.21 -13.76
N GLY A 11 -41.52 -27.66 -12.67
CA GLY A 11 -40.60 -28.81 -12.68
C GLY A 11 -39.12 -28.44 -12.73
N LEU A 12 -38.76 -27.19 -12.42
CA LEU A 12 -37.37 -26.76 -12.33
C LEU A 12 -36.70 -27.47 -11.15
N ASN A 13 -35.90 -28.49 -11.46
CA ASN A 13 -35.19 -29.28 -10.46
C ASN A 13 -33.89 -28.57 -10.09
N ILE A 14 -33.99 -27.66 -9.12
CA ILE A 14 -32.84 -26.94 -8.58
C ILE A 14 -32.04 -27.93 -7.74
N ARG A 15 -30.79 -28.20 -8.13
CA ARG A 15 -29.89 -28.97 -7.28
C ARG A 15 -29.64 -28.16 -6.01
N PRO A 16 -29.87 -28.73 -4.81
CA PRO A 16 -29.52 -28.02 -3.58
C PRO A 16 -28.02 -27.74 -3.60
N GLU A 17 -27.66 -26.51 -3.24
CA GLU A 17 -26.26 -26.15 -3.11
C GLU A 17 -25.60 -27.06 -2.07
N PRO A 18 -24.33 -27.47 -2.28
CA PRO A 18 -23.62 -28.28 -1.31
C PRO A 18 -23.57 -27.52 0.03
N MET A 19 -23.99 -28.19 1.09
CA MET A 19 -23.94 -27.63 2.44
C MET A 19 -22.47 -27.55 2.88
N PHE A 20 -22.03 -26.36 3.26
CA PHE A 20 -20.68 -26.17 3.79
C PHE A 20 -20.46 -27.06 5.01
N SER A 21 -19.36 -27.80 5.00
CA SER A 21 -18.94 -28.61 6.13
C SER A 21 -18.19 -27.76 7.15
N GLU A 22 -18.05 -28.26 8.39
CA GLU A 22 -17.19 -27.61 9.39
C GLU A 22 -15.73 -27.50 8.93
N ALA A 23 -15.26 -28.44 8.09
CA ALA A 23 -13.92 -28.39 7.51
C ALA A 23 -13.75 -27.23 6.51
N ASP A 24 -14.81 -26.90 5.76
CA ASP A 24 -14.80 -25.74 4.85
C ASP A 24 -14.74 -24.42 5.64
N LEU A 25 -15.43 -24.37 6.79
CA LEU A 25 -15.36 -23.23 7.70
C LEU A 25 -13.96 -23.06 8.31
N ASP A 26 -13.35 -24.15 8.78
CA ASP A 26 -12.00 -24.12 9.36
C ASP A 26 -10.94 -23.68 8.33
N THR A 27 -11.07 -24.17 7.10
CA THR A 27 -10.21 -23.76 5.98
C THR A 27 -10.37 -22.27 5.69
N ALA A 28 -11.61 -21.78 5.60
CA ALA A 28 -11.89 -20.37 5.33
C ALA A 28 -11.35 -19.45 6.43
N VAL A 29 -11.47 -19.86 7.70
CA VAL A 29 -10.92 -19.11 8.85
C VAL A 29 -9.38 -19.08 8.78
N THR A 30 -8.76 -20.23 8.51
CA THR A 30 -7.30 -20.34 8.41
C THR A 30 -6.75 -19.48 7.28
N GLU A 31 -7.41 -19.48 6.12
CA GLU A 31 -7.04 -18.62 4.99
C GLU A 31 -7.23 -17.14 5.32
N ALA A 32 -8.32 -16.78 6.00
CA ALA A 32 -8.56 -15.40 6.42
C ALA A 32 -7.45 -14.90 7.36
N ILE A 33 -7.09 -15.68 8.38
CA ILE A 33 -6.02 -15.35 9.33
C ILE A 33 -4.66 -15.26 8.62
N SER A 34 -4.38 -16.19 7.72
CA SER A 34 -3.14 -16.21 6.94
C SER A 34 -3.03 -14.97 6.05
N ASN A 35 -4.10 -14.61 5.35
CA ASN A 35 -4.17 -13.40 4.52
C ASN A 35 -4.01 -12.12 5.34
N MET A 36 -4.62 -12.05 6.52
CA MET A 36 -4.46 -10.92 7.44
C MET A 36 -3.02 -10.80 7.92
N SER A 37 -2.41 -11.92 8.34
CA SER A 37 -1.03 -11.97 8.83
C SER A 37 -0.05 -11.56 7.73
N TYR A 38 -0.25 -12.05 6.51
CA TYR A 38 0.57 -11.69 5.35
C TYR A 38 0.48 -10.18 5.04
N ARG A 39 -0.75 -9.63 5.01
CA ARG A 39 -0.95 -8.19 4.77
C ARG A 39 -0.32 -7.34 5.87
N TRP A 40 -0.44 -7.76 7.13
CA TRP A 40 0.18 -7.07 8.26
C TRP A 40 1.70 -7.11 8.18
N ALA A 41 2.28 -8.28 7.88
CA ALA A 41 3.72 -8.45 7.73
C ALA A 41 4.28 -7.59 6.59
N LYS A 42 3.56 -7.52 5.46
CA LYS A 42 3.95 -6.69 4.31
C LYS A 42 4.02 -5.20 4.69
N LYS A 43 3.04 -4.68 5.43
CA LYS A 43 2.99 -3.27 5.86
C LYS A 43 3.98 -2.94 6.98
N ASN A 44 4.26 -3.90 7.85
CA ASN A 44 5.13 -3.70 9.01
C ASN A 44 6.60 -4.08 8.75
N LYS A 45 6.93 -4.53 7.54
CA LYS A 45 8.32 -4.81 7.18
C LYS A 45 9.12 -3.51 7.26
N PRO A 46 10.18 -3.45 8.09
CA PRO A 46 11.05 -2.29 8.13
C PRO A 46 11.81 -2.17 6.81
N ILE A 47 11.95 -0.95 6.31
CA ILE A 47 12.70 -0.64 5.09
C ILE A 47 14.18 -0.96 5.32
N SER A 48 14.80 -1.67 4.38
CA SER A 48 16.22 -2.06 4.41
C SER A 48 17.00 -1.43 3.25
N ILE A 49 18.33 -1.38 3.37
CA ILE A 49 19.20 -0.88 2.29
C ILE A 49 19.02 -1.75 1.04
N GLY A 50 18.85 -1.12 -0.11
CA GLY A 50 18.57 -1.78 -1.39
C GLY A 50 17.08 -1.96 -1.69
N ASP A 51 16.18 -1.70 -0.74
CA ASP A 51 14.74 -1.66 -1.01
C ASP A 51 14.39 -0.42 -1.84
N GLU A 52 13.45 -0.59 -2.77
CA GLU A 52 12.88 0.50 -3.56
C GLU A 52 11.62 1.00 -2.87
N ILE A 53 11.57 2.30 -2.57
CA ILE A 53 10.47 2.91 -1.83
C ILE A 53 9.87 4.08 -2.60
N ILE A 54 8.58 4.34 -2.33
CA ILE A 54 7.83 5.46 -2.88
C ILE A 54 7.46 6.36 -1.70
N VAL A 55 7.81 7.64 -1.80
CA VAL A 55 7.55 8.62 -0.74
C VAL A 55 6.88 9.86 -1.32
N SER A 56 6.01 10.48 -0.53
CA SER A 56 5.51 11.81 -0.80
C SER A 56 6.42 12.83 -0.11
N VAL A 57 7.07 13.68 -0.90
CA VAL A 57 7.98 14.73 -0.45
C VAL A 57 7.19 16.02 -0.30
N ASN A 58 7.22 16.61 0.89
CA ASN A 58 6.73 17.96 1.15
C ASN A 58 7.91 18.84 1.55
N ALA A 59 8.29 19.76 0.67
CA ALA A 59 9.42 20.65 0.88
C ALA A 59 8.96 21.96 1.54
N HIS A 60 9.68 22.37 2.59
CA HIS A 60 9.45 23.63 3.28
C HIS A 60 10.74 24.47 3.31
N TYR A 61 10.63 25.75 3.01
CA TYR A 61 11.70 26.74 3.17
C TYR A 61 11.16 27.90 4.01
N GLU A 62 11.83 28.24 5.12
CA GLU A 62 11.40 29.32 6.03
C GLU A 62 9.91 29.27 6.42
N ARG A 63 9.39 28.05 6.65
CA ARG A 63 7.97 27.74 6.95
C ARG A 63 6.98 27.92 5.80
N GLN A 64 7.44 28.24 4.60
CA GLN A 64 6.63 28.23 3.38
C GLN A 64 6.82 26.93 2.61
N ILE A 65 5.73 26.39 2.06
CA ILE A 65 5.81 25.22 1.19
C ILE A 65 6.43 25.65 -0.13
N VAL A 66 7.40 24.88 -0.64
CA VAL A 66 7.99 25.07 -1.97
C VAL A 66 7.34 24.05 -2.91
N PRO A 67 6.26 24.43 -3.64
CA PRO A 67 5.47 23.47 -4.40
C PRO A 67 6.26 22.78 -5.52
N GLU A 68 7.28 23.43 -6.07
CA GLU A 68 8.16 22.89 -7.12
C GLU A 68 8.96 21.66 -6.67
N LEU A 69 9.22 21.55 -5.37
CA LEU A 69 9.96 20.44 -4.75
C LEU A 69 9.02 19.42 -4.09
N CYS A 70 7.71 19.69 -4.08
CA CYS A 70 6.72 18.75 -3.56
C CYS A 70 6.38 17.71 -4.63
N MET A 71 6.52 16.43 -4.27
CA MET A 71 6.24 15.30 -5.17
C MET A 71 5.43 14.24 -4.43
N ALA A 72 4.30 13.81 -4.99
CA ALA A 72 3.44 12.82 -4.34
C ALA A 72 3.98 11.38 -4.44
N ASP A 73 4.72 11.06 -5.50
CA ASP A 73 5.16 9.70 -5.84
C ASP A 73 6.66 9.64 -6.18
N PHE A 74 7.51 10.19 -5.32
CA PHE A 74 8.96 10.12 -5.54
C PHE A 74 9.48 8.72 -5.23
N LYS A 75 10.01 8.04 -6.25
CA LYS A 75 10.51 6.66 -6.16
C LYS A 75 12.02 6.63 -6.13
N TYR A 76 12.60 5.95 -5.14
CA TYR A 76 14.04 5.80 -5.05
C TYR A 76 14.48 4.51 -4.33
N THR A 77 15.73 4.12 -4.58
CA THR A 77 16.36 2.97 -3.91
C THR A 77 17.12 3.43 -2.67
N LEU A 78 16.83 2.83 -1.52
CA LEU A 78 17.48 3.20 -0.26
C LEU A 78 18.97 2.83 -0.29
N GLY A 79 19.84 3.82 -0.14
CA GLY A 79 21.30 3.63 -0.20
C GLY A 79 21.92 3.84 -1.58
N ASP A 80 21.17 4.37 -2.56
CA ASP A 80 21.75 4.82 -3.82
C ASP A 80 22.81 5.93 -3.57
N PRO A 81 24.07 5.74 -3.99
CA PRO A 81 25.14 6.73 -3.80
C PRO A 81 24.91 8.04 -4.55
N LYS A 82 23.96 8.10 -5.49
CA LYS A 82 23.60 9.34 -6.21
C LYS A 82 22.70 10.26 -5.40
N LEU A 83 22.05 9.74 -4.35
CA LEU A 83 21.15 10.52 -3.49
C LEU A 83 21.90 11.04 -2.27
N GLN A 84 21.37 12.11 -1.69
CA GLN A 84 21.94 12.68 -0.48
C GLN A 84 21.77 11.73 0.72
N GLU A 85 22.68 11.83 1.69
CA GLU A 85 22.68 10.91 2.84
C GLU A 85 21.42 10.99 3.68
N GLN A 86 20.72 12.13 3.69
CA GLN A 86 19.46 12.34 4.38
C GLN A 86 18.37 11.37 3.94
N PHE A 87 18.41 10.88 2.69
CA PHE A 87 17.45 9.87 2.20
C PHE A 87 17.60 8.51 2.90
N LYS A 88 18.74 8.28 3.59
CA LYS A 88 18.95 7.10 4.45
C LYS A 88 18.10 7.15 5.73
N ASN A 89 17.49 8.29 6.08
CA ASN A 89 16.62 8.43 7.26
C ASN A 89 15.35 7.55 7.18
N ALA A 90 15.00 7.06 5.99
CA ALA A 90 13.94 6.08 5.80
C ALA A 90 14.32 4.66 6.29
N LEU A 91 15.60 4.39 6.58
CA LEU A 91 16.05 3.08 7.05
C LEU A 91 15.36 2.69 8.35
N GLY A 92 14.79 1.50 8.40
CA GLY A 92 14.08 0.98 9.57
C GLY A 92 12.67 1.53 9.76
N LYS A 93 12.24 2.52 8.96
CA LYS A 93 10.86 3.02 8.95
C LYS A 93 9.92 2.01 8.32
N LYS A 94 8.63 2.16 8.63
CA LYS A 94 7.55 1.34 8.08
C LYS A 94 6.69 2.12 7.09
N GLU A 95 5.88 1.39 6.32
CA GLU A 95 4.90 2.00 5.42
C GLU A 95 3.94 2.91 6.21
N GLY A 96 3.84 4.18 5.80
CA GLY A 96 2.99 5.20 6.44
C GLY A 96 3.66 6.01 7.55
N GLU A 97 4.92 5.71 7.92
CA GLU A 97 5.68 6.57 8.81
C GLU A 97 6.31 7.75 8.04
N CYS A 98 6.26 8.94 8.64
CA CYS A 98 6.95 10.11 8.13
C CYS A 98 8.38 10.19 8.68
N PHE A 99 9.26 10.81 7.91
CA PHE A 99 10.60 11.18 8.32
C PHE A 99 10.94 12.58 7.80
N GLU A 100 11.82 13.27 8.52
CA GLU A 100 12.27 14.62 8.17
C GLU A 100 13.71 14.55 7.64
N MET A 101 14.02 15.48 6.74
CA MET A 101 15.32 15.62 6.11
C MET A 101 15.70 17.08 6.07
N ASP A 102 16.81 17.43 6.74
CA ASP A 102 17.41 18.76 6.64
C ASP A 102 18.44 18.77 5.51
N ILE A 103 18.06 19.38 4.39
CA ILE A 103 18.92 19.51 3.22
C ILE A 103 19.51 20.93 3.20
N MET A 104 20.82 21.03 3.45
CA MET A 104 21.53 22.28 3.24
C MET A 104 21.85 22.44 1.75
N ILE A 105 21.17 23.38 1.09
CA ILE A 105 21.51 23.77 -0.27
C ILE A 105 22.71 24.71 -0.19
N SER A 106 23.86 24.29 -0.70
CA SER A 106 25.04 25.15 -0.79
C SER A 106 24.80 26.27 -1.79
N GLN A 107 25.29 27.48 -1.49
CA GLN A 107 25.08 28.69 -2.32
C GLN A 107 25.65 28.60 -3.75
N ASN A 108 26.40 27.55 -4.08
CA ASN A 108 26.99 27.29 -5.40
C ASN A 108 26.17 26.33 -6.26
N ASN A 109 24.91 26.05 -5.92
CA ASN A 109 24.08 25.18 -6.75
C ASN A 109 23.72 25.90 -8.07
N PRO A 110 24.05 25.32 -9.24
CA PRO A 110 23.76 25.91 -10.55
C PRO A 110 22.28 25.71 -10.92
N ILE A 111 21.38 26.23 -10.09
CA ILE A 111 19.98 26.40 -10.47
C ILE A 111 19.96 27.68 -11.30
N GLU A 112 20.12 27.54 -12.61
CA GLU A 112 19.85 28.62 -13.56
C GLU A 112 18.43 29.14 -13.31
N ARG A 113 18.33 30.44 -13.04
CA ARG A 113 17.08 31.19 -12.97
C ARG A 113 16.39 31.27 -14.33
#